data_AF-W2RC28-F1
#
_entry.id   AF-W2RC28-F1
#
_cell.length_a   1.000
_cell.length_b   1.000
_cell.length_c   1.000
_cell.angle_alpha   90.00
_cell.angle_beta   90.00
_cell.angle_gamma   90.00
#
_symmetry.space_group_name_H-M   'P 1'
#
loop_
_entity.id
_entity.type
_entity.pdbx_description
1 polymer ?
#
loop_
_entity_poly.entity_id
_entity_poly.type
_entity_poly.pdbx_seq_one_letter_code
_entity_poly.pdbx_strand_id
1 'polypeptide(L)'
;MANVVRSETHRRSSSPAPANESRRGWSEGRQHVTGSLSNNHVTYAKTWAEDVQNYHAAKSVLPWQPEQQQPVKYVTRYAKSREEREYDAVLGRFRDEDKELGLQQRESMELKRNLEKGRAKQLRTIQRFHMISNEPMYPGAKDPTDKQPVAQPYRKNSAADYDIVTYNGTSASPPTTRGSPSHKPRREFNILTNKYHDRHDSRFNQETAEAKRIAAQKYFKTRTFDPIRITFVDEEREKEFLQRRQEEQQIHGKDRVLVLPPREQFSEGRVYNILNQEVINPDKLATINNKDQRTLNKIKKTAFETRMRQVGETQQARDTDLRLNRFAHERHTESHAHGYDVLSNQPYAGRDAKHLVHPRTHAALTPWQAIESGLLVNNRVAPNSPTRARAPSTSQTSRAVPKPDVLTVDKSPTTPQGLRQSPTTSMQDQVRTGGFGA
;
A
#
# COMPACT_ATOMS: atom_id res chain seq x y z
N MET A 1 -20.01 50.47 -28.75
CA MET A 1 -21.23 51.23 -28.39
C MET A 1 -21.99 50.37 -27.38
N ALA A 2 -22.13 50.64 -26.08
CA ALA A 2 -21.67 51.65 -25.13
C ALA A 2 -21.17 50.87 -23.88
N ASN A 3 -19.97 51.13 -23.35
CA ASN A 3 -19.65 51.96 -22.17
C ASN A 3 -20.60 51.69 -20.98
N VAL A 4 -20.16 51.25 -19.80
CA VAL A 4 -19.22 51.94 -18.89
C VAL A 4 -18.42 50.94 -18.05
N VAL A 5 -17.10 51.12 -18.04
CA VAL A 5 -16.11 50.53 -17.12
C VAL A 5 -15.48 51.67 -16.34
N ARG A 6 -15.43 51.56 -15.02
CA ARG A 6 -14.59 52.31 -14.05
C ARG A 6 -14.81 51.62 -12.70
N SER A 7 -13.89 51.46 -11.77
CA SER A 7 -12.45 51.68 -11.66
C SER A 7 -12.15 51.42 -10.19
N GLU A 8 -11.16 50.62 -9.82
CA GLU A 8 -10.59 50.73 -8.48
C GLU A 8 -9.12 50.34 -8.45
N THR A 9 -8.36 51.18 -7.75
CA THR A 9 -6.91 51.32 -7.74
C THR A 9 -6.30 50.75 -6.47
N HIS A 10 -5.02 50.34 -6.56
CA HIS A 10 -3.93 50.41 -5.56
C HIS A 10 -3.19 49.06 -5.45
N ARG A 11 -1.88 48.97 -5.22
CA ARG A 11 -0.72 49.88 -5.19
C ARG A 11 0.49 48.94 -5.29
N ARG A 12 1.48 49.25 -6.14
CA ARG A 12 2.84 48.67 -6.05
C ARG A 12 3.61 49.45 -5.00
N SER A 13 4.26 48.75 -4.07
CA SER A 13 5.35 49.32 -3.27
C SER A 13 6.49 48.30 -3.17
N SER A 14 7.62 48.72 -3.72
CA SER A 14 8.96 48.16 -3.65
C SER A 14 9.54 48.21 -2.23
N SER A 15 10.21 47.14 -1.79
CA SER A 15 11.12 47.17 -0.64
C SER A 15 12.58 47.00 -1.09
N PRO A 16 13.55 47.68 -0.45
CA PRO A 16 14.94 47.71 -0.89
C PRO A 16 15.84 46.72 -0.13
N ALA A 17 16.97 46.40 -0.74
CA ALA A 17 18.10 45.71 -0.13
C ALA A 17 18.85 46.59 0.89
N PRO A 18 19.64 45.99 1.79
CA PRO A 18 20.79 46.66 2.39
C PRO A 18 22.12 45.99 2.00
N ALA A 19 23.10 46.85 1.68
CA ALA A 19 24.50 46.51 1.46
C ALA A 19 25.36 46.96 2.66
N ASN A 20 26.30 46.08 3.01
CA ASN A 20 27.69 46.23 3.48
C ASN A 20 28.20 47.36 4.41
N GLU A 21 29.18 46.92 5.23
CA GLU A 21 30.33 47.63 5.84
C GLU A 21 30.07 48.47 7.12
N SER A 22 30.89 48.44 8.19
CA SER A 22 32.27 47.97 8.37
C SER A 22 32.71 47.89 9.87
N ARG A 23 33.69 46.99 10.12
CA ARG A 23 34.88 47.06 11.01
C ARG A 23 34.77 47.37 12.52
N ARG A 24 35.21 46.38 13.31
CA ARG A 24 36.28 46.36 14.37
C ARG A 24 36.37 44.88 14.82
N GLY A 25 37.47 44.14 14.95
CA GLY A 25 38.91 44.40 14.91
C GLY A 25 39.59 43.55 16.02
N TRP A 26 40.31 42.48 15.62
CA TRP A 26 41.39 41.74 16.35
C TRP A 26 40.95 41.00 17.64
N SER A 27 41.39 39.79 18.01
CA SER A 27 42.63 39.04 17.75
C SER A 27 42.48 37.53 18.09
N GLU A 28 43.11 36.70 17.25
CA GLU A 28 43.80 35.41 17.48
C GLU A 28 43.49 34.49 18.68
N GLY A 29 43.34 33.19 18.37
CA GLY A 29 43.36 32.11 19.38
C GLY A 29 43.05 30.72 18.83
N ARG A 30 43.91 30.20 17.95
CA ARG A 30 43.90 28.85 17.35
C ARG A 30 43.84 27.74 18.43
N GLN A 31 42.85 26.84 18.41
CA GLN A 31 43.00 25.44 18.84
C GLN A 31 42.15 24.48 18.01
N HIS A 32 42.70 23.28 17.86
CA HIS A 32 42.43 22.31 16.80
C HIS A 32 41.11 21.55 16.99
N VAL A 33 40.41 21.32 15.88
CA VAL A 33 39.32 20.35 15.75
C VAL A 33 39.91 18.95 15.62
N THR A 34 39.73 18.11 16.63
CA THR A 34 39.81 16.65 16.50
C THR A 34 38.65 16.01 17.24
N GLY A 35 37.47 16.03 16.61
CA GLY A 35 36.31 15.24 17.04
C GLY A 35 36.21 13.97 16.20
N SER A 36 37.01 12.95 16.54
CA SER A 36 36.80 11.60 16.02
C SER A 36 35.91 10.83 16.99
N LEU A 37 34.72 10.49 16.53
CA LEU A 37 33.82 9.52 17.15
C LEU A 37 34.54 8.17 17.35
N SER A 38 34.69 7.71 18.58
CA SER A 38 34.45 6.31 18.95
C SER A 38 34.54 6.10 20.46
N ASN A 39 33.65 5.22 20.93
CA ASN A 39 33.70 4.43 22.16
C ASN A 39 33.12 5.05 23.44
N ASN A 40 32.08 4.35 23.92
CA ASN A 40 31.50 4.42 25.26
C ASN A 40 32.58 4.19 26.33
N HIS A 41 33.30 5.25 26.69
CA HIS A 41 34.14 5.27 27.88
C HIS A 41 33.60 6.37 28.78
N VAL A 42 33.04 6.01 29.93
CA VAL A 42 32.72 6.97 30.99
C VAL A 42 34.07 7.53 31.46
N THR A 43 34.38 8.76 31.05
CA THR A 43 35.54 9.48 31.55
C THR A 43 35.09 10.20 32.80
N TYR A 44 35.43 9.64 33.96
CA TYR A 44 35.27 10.31 35.24
C TYR A 44 36.20 11.53 35.27
N ALA A 45 35.68 12.67 35.73
CA ALA A 45 36.47 13.87 35.91
C ALA A 45 37.59 13.64 36.95
N LYS A 46 38.64 14.46 36.91
CA LYS A 46 39.81 14.29 37.80
C LYS A 46 39.45 14.40 39.28
N THR A 47 38.31 15.01 39.60
CA THR A 47 37.82 15.10 40.97
C THR A 47 36.33 14.75 41.04
N TRP A 48 35.95 14.11 42.14
CA TRP A 48 34.55 13.73 42.38
C TRP A 48 33.59 14.93 42.39
N ALA A 49 34.05 16.09 42.86
CA ALA A 49 33.26 17.31 42.85
C ALA A 49 32.89 17.76 41.43
N GLU A 50 33.82 17.60 40.48
CA GLU A 50 33.63 17.96 39.07
C GLU A 50 32.70 16.95 38.37
N ASP A 51 32.76 15.67 38.73
CA ASP A 51 31.80 14.66 38.26
C ASP A 51 30.38 14.91 38.74
N VAL A 52 30.21 15.32 39.99
CA VAL A 52 28.90 15.68 40.54
C VAL A 52 28.34 16.91 39.81
N GLN A 53 29.18 17.92 39.53
CA GLN A 53 28.78 19.08 38.74
C GLN A 53 28.41 18.71 37.31
N ASN A 54 29.18 17.84 36.65
CA ASN A 54 28.89 17.34 35.30
C ASN A 54 27.60 16.52 35.27
N TYR A 55 27.34 15.72 36.31
CA TYR A 55 26.10 14.95 36.44
C TYR A 55 24.87 15.87 36.59
N HIS A 56 24.98 16.92 37.41
CA HIS A 56 23.91 17.91 37.55
C HIS A 56 23.70 18.71 36.26
N ALA A 57 24.77 19.12 35.59
CA ALA A 57 24.71 19.80 34.30
C ALA A 57 24.04 18.93 33.23
N ALA A 58 24.43 17.66 33.12
CA ALA A 58 23.85 16.71 32.15
C ALA A 58 22.35 16.47 32.39
N LYS A 59 21.89 16.45 33.65
CA LYS A 59 20.45 16.33 33.96
C LYS A 59 19.66 17.62 33.74
N SER A 60 20.31 18.78 33.77
CA SER A 60 19.66 20.07 33.53
C SER A 60 19.38 20.35 32.05
N VAL A 61 20.10 19.68 31.15
CA VAL A 61 19.94 19.82 29.70
C VAL A 61 18.94 18.77 29.21
N LEU A 62 17.78 19.23 28.71
CA LEU A 62 16.81 18.36 28.07
C LEU A 62 17.44 17.73 26.80
N PRO A 63 17.22 16.43 26.52
CA PRO A 63 17.86 15.74 25.40
C PRO A 63 17.29 16.14 24.03
N TRP A 64 16.30 17.03 23.97
CA TRP A 64 15.73 17.56 22.74
C TRP A 64 15.69 19.09 22.76
N GLN A 65 15.90 19.69 21.60
CA GLN A 65 15.74 21.13 21.42
C GLN A 65 14.24 21.50 21.40
N PRO A 66 13.81 22.62 21.99
CA PRO A 66 12.39 23.03 22.02
C PRO A 66 11.75 23.13 20.63
N GLU A 67 12.55 23.46 19.60
CA GLU A 67 12.10 23.58 18.21
C GLU A 67 11.82 22.24 17.52
N GLN A 68 12.33 21.13 18.06
CA GLN A 68 12.14 19.78 17.50
C GLN A 68 10.82 19.14 17.95
N GLN A 69 10.16 19.68 18.96
CA GLN A 69 8.90 19.15 19.48
C GLN A 69 7.73 19.98 18.99
N GLN A 70 6.92 19.43 18.08
CA GLN A 70 5.68 20.08 17.71
C GLN A 70 4.75 20.16 18.93
N PRO A 71 4.12 21.32 19.18
CA PRO A 71 3.22 21.49 20.32
C PRO A 71 2.08 20.47 20.22
N VAL A 72 1.84 19.75 21.31
CA VAL A 72 0.77 18.75 21.39
C VAL A 72 -0.57 19.47 21.26
N LYS A 73 -1.23 19.29 20.12
CA LYS A 73 -2.56 19.86 19.87
C LYS A 73 -3.58 19.10 20.71
N TYR A 74 -4.05 19.71 21.79
CA TYR A 74 -5.15 19.16 22.59
C TYR A 74 -6.45 19.27 21.81
N VAL A 75 -6.93 18.13 21.29
CA VAL A 75 -8.22 18.06 20.61
C VAL A 75 -9.30 17.86 21.66
N THR A 76 -10.23 18.81 21.75
CA THR A 76 -11.36 18.73 22.68
C THR A 76 -12.42 17.75 22.17
N ARG A 77 -13.18 17.15 23.09
CA ARG A 77 -14.35 16.32 22.75
C ARG A 77 -15.36 17.07 21.86
N TYR A 78 -15.48 18.38 22.05
CA TYR A 78 -16.32 19.24 21.23
C TYR A 78 -15.86 19.27 19.76
N ALA A 79 -14.55 19.45 19.52
CA ALA A 79 -13.98 19.41 18.17
C ALA A 79 -14.20 18.03 17.50
N LYS A 80 -13.96 16.94 18.24
CA LYS A 80 -14.20 15.58 17.74
C LYS A 80 -15.66 15.30 17.39
N SER A 81 -16.61 15.78 18.21
CA SER A 81 -18.04 15.57 17.96
C SER A 81 -18.58 16.28 16.71
N ARG A 82 -17.89 17.33 16.23
CA ARG A 82 -18.22 18.02 14.97
C ARG A 82 -17.60 17.32 13.76
N GLU A 83 -16.37 16.83 13.89
CA GLU A 83 -15.75 15.95 12.87
C GLU A 83 -16.59 14.68 12.67
N GLU A 84 -17.07 14.05 13.75
CA GLU A 84 -17.94 12.87 13.70
C GLU A 84 -19.31 13.13 13.04
N ARG A 85 -19.71 14.41 12.90
CA ARG A 85 -20.99 14.85 12.34
C ARG A 85 -20.88 15.40 10.91
N GLU A 86 -19.72 15.23 10.27
CA GLU A 86 -19.42 15.71 8.93
C GLU A 86 -20.28 15.02 7.85
N TYR A 87 -20.58 13.74 8.05
CA TYR A 87 -21.44 12.95 7.16
C TYR A 87 -22.82 12.73 7.79
N ASP A 88 -23.88 13.09 7.06
CA ASP A 88 -25.25 12.86 7.48
C ASP A 88 -25.73 11.47 7.03
N ALA A 89 -25.72 10.51 7.96
CA ALA A 89 -26.10 9.13 7.66
C ALA A 89 -27.58 8.96 7.26
N VAL A 90 -28.47 9.91 7.58
CA VAL A 90 -29.89 9.85 7.23
C VAL A 90 -30.10 10.32 5.80
N LEU A 91 -29.43 11.40 5.40
CA LEU A 91 -29.52 11.95 4.05
C LEU A 91 -28.53 11.30 3.07
N GLY A 92 -27.53 10.57 3.58
CA GLY A 92 -26.48 9.95 2.78
C GLY A 92 -25.60 10.98 2.07
N ARG A 93 -25.39 12.16 2.67
CA ARG A 93 -24.63 13.28 2.08
C ARG A 93 -23.70 13.89 3.11
N PHE A 94 -22.60 14.48 2.65
CA PHE A 94 -21.80 15.34 3.52
C PHE A 94 -22.56 16.64 3.85
N ARG A 95 -22.45 17.11 5.09
CA ARG A 95 -23.04 18.39 5.50
C ARG A 95 -22.26 19.59 4.98
N ASP A 96 -21.00 19.35 4.61
CA ASP A 96 -20.12 20.32 3.95
C ASP A 96 -20.38 20.28 2.43
N GLU A 97 -20.94 21.37 1.90
CA GLU A 97 -21.40 21.46 0.51
C GLU A 97 -20.26 21.32 -0.49
N ASP A 98 -19.08 21.87 -0.18
CA ASP A 98 -17.92 21.82 -1.08
C ASP A 98 -17.39 20.39 -1.23
N LYS A 99 -17.40 19.62 -0.13
CA LYS A 99 -17.00 18.21 -0.14
C LYS A 99 -18.00 17.34 -0.88
N GLU A 100 -19.29 17.59 -0.67
CA GLU A 100 -20.36 16.88 -1.37
C GLU A 100 -20.33 17.18 -2.88
N LEU A 101 -20.15 18.44 -3.28
CA LEU A 101 -19.99 18.82 -4.68
C LEU A 101 -18.73 18.18 -5.30
N GLY A 102 -17.62 18.16 -4.57
CA GLY A 102 -16.40 17.49 -5.00
C GLY A 102 -16.58 15.98 -5.19
N LEU A 103 -17.33 15.33 -4.30
CA LEU A 103 -17.66 13.91 -4.41
C LEU A 103 -18.58 13.66 -5.61
N GLN A 104 -19.66 14.42 -5.75
CA GLN A 104 -20.61 14.29 -6.86
C GLN A 104 -19.94 14.51 -8.22
N GLN A 105 -19.01 15.46 -8.32
CA GLN A 105 -18.23 15.67 -9.53
C GLN A 105 -17.33 14.45 -9.84
N ARG A 106 -16.66 13.89 -8.83
CA ARG A 106 -15.84 12.68 -8.98
C ARG A 106 -16.67 11.49 -9.41
N GLU A 107 -17.79 11.24 -8.75
CA GLU A 107 -18.72 10.17 -9.09
C GLU A 107 -19.29 10.34 -10.51
N SER A 108 -19.65 11.57 -10.90
CA SER A 108 -20.11 11.89 -12.25
C SER A 108 -19.03 11.62 -13.31
N MET A 109 -17.78 12.03 -13.04
CA MET A 109 -16.65 11.75 -13.92
C MET A 109 -16.36 10.24 -14.02
N GLU A 110 -16.42 9.53 -12.89
CA GLU A 110 -16.20 8.08 -12.86
C GLU A 110 -17.30 7.33 -13.60
N LEU A 111 -18.56 7.72 -13.44
CA LEU A 111 -19.69 7.17 -14.17
C LEU A 111 -19.54 7.38 -15.67
N LYS A 112 -19.16 8.59 -16.11
CA LYS A 112 -18.86 8.87 -17.53
C LYS A 112 -17.72 7.99 -18.04
N ARG A 113 -16.62 7.90 -17.29
CA ARG A 113 -15.46 7.06 -17.64
C ARG A 113 -15.83 5.58 -17.73
N ASN A 114 -16.65 5.08 -16.82
CA ASN A 114 -17.11 3.68 -16.80
C ASN A 114 -18.06 3.39 -17.98
N LEU A 115 -18.94 4.33 -18.33
CA LEU A 115 -19.77 4.24 -19.53
C LEU A 115 -18.92 4.23 -20.80
N GLU A 116 -17.93 5.12 -20.91
CA GLU A 116 -17.00 5.15 -22.05
C GLU A 116 -16.21 3.84 -22.17
N LYS A 117 -15.70 3.31 -21.06
CA LYS A 117 -15.01 2.01 -21.01
C LYS A 117 -15.93 0.86 -21.43
N GLY A 118 -17.19 0.87 -20.98
CA GLY A 118 -18.20 -0.09 -21.38
C GLY A 118 -18.48 -0.05 -22.88
N ARG A 119 -18.65 1.16 -23.44
CA ARG A 119 -18.82 1.40 -24.88
C ARG A 119 -17.62 0.93 -25.70
N ALA A 120 -16.40 1.23 -25.25
CA ALA A 120 -15.16 0.77 -25.89
C ALA A 120 -15.06 -0.77 -25.89
N LYS A 121 -15.43 -1.41 -24.78
CA LYS A 121 -15.48 -2.89 -24.70
C LYS A 121 -16.52 -3.47 -25.66
N GLN A 122 -17.67 -2.83 -25.81
CA GLN A 122 -18.70 -3.27 -26.75
C GLN A 122 -18.19 -3.16 -28.19
N LEU A 123 -17.59 -2.03 -28.58
CA LEU A 123 -16.98 -1.80 -29.90
C LEU A 123 -15.93 -2.84 -30.33
N ARG A 124 -15.33 -3.58 -29.39
CA ARG A 124 -14.42 -4.68 -29.70
C ARG A 124 -15.13 -5.91 -30.28
N THR A 125 -16.38 -6.13 -29.89
CA THR A 125 -17.17 -7.33 -30.23
C THR A 125 -18.16 -7.07 -31.37
N ILE A 126 -18.67 -5.85 -31.48
CA ILE A 126 -19.66 -5.46 -32.50
C ILE A 126 -19.04 -4.65 -33.63
N GLN A 127 -19.79 -4.49 -34.71
CA GLN A 127 -19.41 -3.67 -35.85
C GLN A 127 -19.18 -2.21 -35.45
N ARG A 128 -18.07 -1.61 -35.92
CA ARG A 128 -17.62 -0.25 -35.53
C ARG A 128 -18.37 0.89 -36.24
N PHE A 129 -18.89 0.62 -37.44
CA PHE A 129 -19.51 1.62 -38.32
C PHE A 129 -20.89 1.13 -38.76
N HIS A 130 -21.83 2.04 -38.99
CA HIS A 130 -23.09 1.73 -39.65
C HIS A 130 -22.82 1.20 -41.06
N MET A 131 -23.37 0.02 -41.40
CA MET A 131 -23.10 -0.65 -42.70
C MET A 131 -23.45 0.20 -43.93
N ILE A 132 -24.44 1.09 -43.78
CA ILE A 132 -25.03 1.84 -44.89
C ILE A 132 -24.44 3.26 -44.98
N SER A 133 -24.38 3.99 -43.86
CA SER A 133 -23.86 5.36 -43.83
C SER A 133 -22.34 5.44 -43.59
N ASN A 134 -21.70 4.32 -43.20
CA ASN A 134 -20.30 4.25 -42.76
C ASN A 134 -19.94 5.23 -41.62
N GLU A 135 -20.95 5.74 -40.92
CA GLU A 135 -20.75 6.60 -39.76
C GLU A 135 -20.37 5.75 -38.53
N PRO A 136 -19.51 6.25 -37.63
CA PRO A 136 -19.14 5.53 -36.43
C PRO A 136 -20.37 5.29 -35.55
N MET A 137 -20.61 4.04 -35.16
CA MET A 137 -21.78 3.66 -34.36
C MET A 137 -21.79 4.32 -32.97
N TYR A 138 -20.61 4.72 -32.48
CA TYR A 138 -20.43 5.52 -31.27
C TYR A 138 -19.43 6.66 -31.52
N PRO A 139 -19.90 7.88 -31.82
CA PRO A 139 -19.04 9.05 -32.03
C PRO A 139 -18.23 9.36 -30.75
N GLY A 140 -16.91 9.48 -30.87
CA GLY A 140 -16.02 9.87 -29.76
C GLY A 140 -15.51 8.73 -28.86
N ALA A 141 -16.01 7.49 -29.01
CA ALA A 141 -15.49 6.35 -28.29
C ALA A 141 -14.14 5.90 -28.91
N LYS A 142 -13.05 6.07 -28.16
CA LYS A 142 -11.70 5.60 -28.55
C LYS A 142 -11.41 4.26 -27.88
N ASP A 143 -10.85 3.29 -28.61
CA ASP A 143 -10.33 2.08 -27.98
C ASP A 143 -9.04 2.45 -27.21
N PRO A 144 -8.91 2.12 -25.91
CA PRO A 144 -7.66 2.34 -25.18
C PRO A 144 -6.46 1.58 -25.76
N THR A 145 -6.70 0.58 -26.62
CA THR A 145 -5.69 -0.21 -27.31
C THR A 145 -5.34 0.33 -28.69
N ASP A 146 -6.14 1.25 -29.25
CA ASP A 146 -5.79 1.95 -30.48
C ASP A 146 -4.54 2.78 -30.17
N LYS A 147 -3.40 2.33 -30.71
CA LYS A 147 -2.13 3.02 -30.56
C LYS A 147 -2.33 4.46 -31.04
N GLN A 148 -2.07 5.42 -30.15
CA GLN A 148 -2.00 6.82 -30.56
C GLN A 148 -1.10 6.88 -31.81
N PRO A 149 -1.51 7.54 -32.90
CA PRO A 149 -0.65 7.67 -34.07
C PRO A 149 0.64 8.34 -33.62
N VAL A 150 1.70 7.54 -33.51
CA VAL A 150 3.03 8.02 -33.17
C VAL A 150 3.41 8.96 -34.31
N ALA A 151 3.62 10.23 -33.99
CA ALA A 151 4.15 11.19 -34.95
C ALA A 151 5.49 10.64 -35.45
N GLN A 152 5.48 10.07 -36.65
CA GLN A 152 6.70 9.63 -37.32
C GLN A 152 7.58 10.87 -37.46
N PRO A 153 8.83 10.88 -36.95
CA PRO A 153 9.72 12.01 -37.16
C PRO A 153 9.83 12.25 -38.65
N TYR A 154 9.57 13.49 -39.06
CA TYR A 154 9.64 13.99 -40.43
C TYR A 154 10.77 13.29 -41.20
N ARG A 155 10.44 12.44 -42.19
CA ARG A 155 11.45 12.00 -43.14
C ARG A 155 11.94 13.27 -43.83
N LYS A 156 13.20 13.65 -43.59
CA LYS A 156 13.83 14.74 -44.34
C LYS A 156 13.80 14.32 -45.81
N ASN A 157 13.08 15.06 -46.65
CA ASN A 157 13.12 14.90 -48.09
C ASN A 157 14.59 15.02 -48.53
N SER A 158 15.21 13.94 -49.00
CA SER A 158 16.57 13.98 -49.55
C SER A 158 16.56 14.51 -50.99
N ALA A 159 15.78 15.55 -51.26
CA ALA A 159 15.95 16.38 -52.45
C ALA A 159 17.20 17.24 -52.22
N ALA A 160 18.36 16.59 -52.17
CA ALA A 160 19.61 17.27 -52.43
C ALA A 160 19.69 17.41 -53.95
N ASP A 161 19.58 18.64 -54.44
CA ASP A 161 19.94 18.97 -55.82
C ASP A 161 21.44 18.71 -55.98
N TYR A 162 21.80 17.66 -56.70
CA TYR A 162 23.17 17.44 -57.14
C TYR A 162 23.34 18.06 -58.52
N ASP A 163 24.32 18.94 -58.68
CA ASP A 163 24.78 19.42 -59.98
C ASP A 163 25.65 18.35 -60.64
N ILE A 164 25.10 17.66 -61.65
CA ILE A 164 25.71 16.50 -62.31
C ILE A 164 26.86 16.93 -63.26
N VAL A 165 27.08 18.24 -63.46
CA VAL A 165 28.10 18.74 -64.41
C VAL A 165 29.38 19.20 -63.71
N THR A 166 29.39 19.35 -62.38
CA THR A 166 30.55 19.90 -61.66
C THR A 166 31.12 18.92 -60.64
N TYR A 167 31.73 17.84 -61.13
CA TYR A 167 32.58 17.00 -60.28
C TYR A 167 33.97 17.64 -60.14
N ASN A 168 34.13 18.68 -59.33
CA ASN A 168 35.44 19.16 -58.91
C ASN A 168 35.42 19.48 -57.42
N GLY A 169 35.67 18.44 -56.61
CA GLY A 169 36.24 18.63 -55.28
C GLY A 169 37.57 19.36 -55.41
N THR A 170 37.64 20.50 -54.77
CA THR A 170 38.79 21.35 -54.44
C THR A 170 40.15 20.63 -54.51
N SER A 171 40.90 20.85 -55.59
CA SER A 171 42.37 20.95 -55.54
C SER A 171 42.91 21.65 -56.79
N ALA A 172 43.63 22.74 -56.53
CA ALA A 172 44.58 23.47 -57.38
C ALA A 172 44.68 23.05 -58.87
N SER A 173 44.26 23.96 -59.76
CA SER A 173 44.64 23.93 -61.16
C SER A 173 46.15 24.24 -61.30
N PRO A 174 46.99 23.39 -61.92
CA PRO A 174 48.35 23.77 -62.28
C PRO A 174 48.33 24.64 -63.55
N PRO A 175 49.31 25.54 -63.71
CA PRO A 175 49.36 26.45 -64.85
C PRO A 175 49.68 25.70 -66.16
N THR A 176 49.00 26.14 -67.20
CA THR A 176 49.15 25.76 -68.61
C THR A 176 50.61 25.62 -69.03
N THR A 177 51.02 24.38 -69.32
CA THR A 177 52.22 24.10 -70.10
C THR A 177 51.81 23.52 -71.46
N ARG A 178 52.24 24.26 -72.48
CA ARG A 178 52.22 24.03 -73.93
C ARG A 178 52.06 22.57 -74.40
N GLY A 179 51.11 22.38 -75.32
CA GLY A 179 51.21 21.47 -76.46
C GLY A 179 51.39 19.98 -76.15
N SER A 180 50.31 19.31 -75.73
CA SER A 180 50.19 17.85 -75.88
C SER A 180 49.10 17.58 -76.92
N PRO A 181 49.31 16.70 -77.92
CA PRO A 181 48.34 16.46 -78.97
C PRO A 181 47.03 15.97 -78.34
N SER A 182 45.91 16.36 -78.94
CA SER A 182 44.56 15.90 -78.60
C SER A 182 44.46 14.38 -78.71
N HIS A 183 44.95 13.67 -77.70
CA HIS A 183 44.61 12.28 -77.48
C HIS A 183 43.18 12.29 -76.95
N LYS A 184 42.22 12.07 -77.85
CA LYS A 184 40.90 11.57 -77.45
C LYS A 184 41.13 10.48 -76.40
N PRO A 185 40.51 10.53 -75.20
CA PRO A 185 40.73 9.50 -74.19
C PRO A 185 40.39 8.16 -74.82
N ARG A 186 41.41 7.36 -75.10
CA ARG A 186 41.21 6.00 -75.58
C ARG A 186 40.60 5.24 -74.41
N ARG A 187 39.52 4.52 -74.67
CA ARG A 187 38.91 3.67 -73.65
C ARG A 187 39.97 2.71 -73.14
N GLU A 188 39.93 2.43 -71.84
CA GLU A 188 40.96 1.64 -71.17
C GLU A 188 40.95 0.16 -71.60
N PHE A 189 39.84 -0.28 -72.18
CA PHE A 189 39.63 -1.62 -72.72
C PHE A 189 39.00 -1.58 -74.12
N ASN A 190 39.27 -2.64 -74.89
CA ASN A 190 38.70 -2.86 -76.20
C ASN A 190 37.25 -3.34 -76.08
N ILE A 191 36.31 -2.60 -76.66
CA ILE A 191 34.86 -2.88 -76.58
C ILE A 191 34.49 -4.19 -77.29
N LEU A 192 35.22 -4.57 -78.34
CA LEU A 192 34.91 -5.79 -79.12
C LEU A 192 35.39 -7.06 -78.41
N THR A 193 36.46 -6.96 -77.63
CA THR A 193 37.09 -8.13 -76.97
C THR A 193 36.98 -8.10 -75.44
N ASN A 194 36.49 -7.02 -74.84
CA ASN A 194 36.49 -6.76 -73.40
C ASN A 194 37.86 -6.95 -72.71
N LYS A 195 38.96 -6.81 -73.47
CA LYS A 195 40.32 -6.90 -72.94
C LYS A 195 40.92 -5.52 -72.73
N TYR A 196 41.63 -5.35 -71.62
CA TYR A 196 42.44 -4.15 -71.38
C TYR A 196 43.58 -4.08 -72.39
N HIS A 197 43.94 -2.87 -72.79
CA HIS A 197 45.02 -2.65 -73.74
C HIS A 197 46.40 -3.06 -73.18
N ASP A 198 46.60 -2.87 -71.87
CA ASP A 198 47.83 -3.22 -71.16
C ASP A 198 47.54 -4.16 -69.99
N ARG A 199 48.37 -5.21 -69.83
CA ARG A 199 48.38 -6.13 -68.68
C ARG A 199 46.99 -6.64 -68.29
N HIS A 200 46.23 -7.11 -69.27
CA HIS A 200 44.83 -7.54 -69.11
C HIS A 200 44.62 -8.49 -67.93
N ASP A 201 45.37 -9.58 -67.86
CA ASP A 201 45.17 -10.60 -66.82
C ASP A 201 45.43 -10.05 -65.42
N SER A 202 46.46 -9.20 -65.26
CA SER A 202 46.77 -8.57 -63.97
C SER A 202 45.69 -7.60 -63.52
N ARG A 203 45.19 -6.76 -64.44
CA ARG A 203 44.12 -5.79 -64.13
C ARG A 203 42.80 -6.48 -63.86
N PHE A 204 42.46 -7.48 -64.67
CA PHE A 204 41.27 -8.29 -64.49
C PHE A 204 41.29 -9.01 -63.13
N ASN A 205 42.42 -9.59 -62.73
CA ASN A 205 42.55 -10.22 -61.43
C ASN A 205 42.40 -9.23 -60.27
N GLN A 206 42.94 -8.02 -60.40
CA GLN A 206 42.79 -6.95 -59.40
C GLN A 206 41.33 -6.49 -59.30
N GLU A 207 40.69 -6.19 -60.42
CA GLU A 207 39.30 -5.73 -60.47
C GLU A 207 38.33 -6.82 -59.99
N THR A 208 38.56 -8.08 -60.35
CA THR A 208 37.74 -9.19 -59.83
C THR A 208 37.94 -9.41 -58.33
N ALA A 209 39.15 -9.23 -57.80
CA ALA A 209 39.41 -9.27 -56.36
C ALA A 209 38.72 -8.10 -55.63
N GLU A 210 38.76 -6.89 -56.19
CA GLU A 210 38.06 -5.72 -55.67
C GLU A 210 36.55 -5.88 -55.74
N ALA A 211 36.01 -6.38 -56.85
CA ALA A 211 34.59 -6.67 -57.01
C ALA A 211 34.12 -7.70 -55.97
N LYS A 212 34.90 -8.77 -55.73
CA LYS A 212 34.65 -9.73 -54.66
C LYS A 212 34.66 -9.07 -53.28
N ARG A 213 35.62 -8.19 -53.00
CA ARG A 213 35.71 -7.46 -51.74
C ARG A 213 34.52 -6.52 -51.53
N ILE A 214 34.10 -5.78 -52.56
CA ILE A 214 32.93 -4.90 -52.52
C ILE A 214 31.66 -5.72 -52.32
N ALA A 215 31.52 -6.85 -53.02
CA ALA A 215 30.41 -7.77 -52.85
C ALA A 215 30.34 -8.31 -51.42
N ALA A 216 31.47 -8.69 -50.83
CA ALA A 216 31.54 -9.13 -49.42
C ALA A 216 31.15 -7.99 -48.46
N GLN A 217 31.64 -6.78 -48.65
CA GLN A 217 31.23 -5.63 -47.83
C GLN A 217 29.73 -5.34 -47.93
N LYS A 218 29.16 -5.39 -49.14
CA LYS A 218 27.71 -5.25 -49.34
C LYS A 218 26.94 -6.41 -48.70
N TYR A 219 27.48 -7.63 -48.77
CA TYR A 219 26.91 -8.83 -48.17
C TYR A 219 26.75 -8.68 -46.64
N PHE A 220 27.78 -8.18 -45.96
CA PHE A 220 27.76 -8.00 -44.50
C PHE A 220 26.99 -6.75 -44.05
N LYS A 221 26.95 -5.68 -44.86
CA LYS A 221 26.17 -4.47 -44.53
C LYS A 221 24.67 -4.69 -44.48
N THR A 222 24.13 -5.58 -45.32
CA THR A 222 22.67 -5.81 -45.41
C THR A 222 22.18 -6.91 -44.50
N ARG A 223 23.09 -7.79 -44.02
CA ARG A 223 22.73 -8.97 -43.26
C ARG A 223 23.13 -8.80 -41.80
N THR A 224 22.15 -8.90 -40.93
CA THR A 224 22.38 -8.89 -39.48
C THR A 224 22.68 -10.29 -38.94
N PHE A 225 22.25 -11.34 -39.64
CA PHE A 225 22.32 -12.73 -39.18
C PHE A 225 22.97 -13.63 -40.25
N ASP A 226 23.87 -14.51 -39.81
CA ASP A 226 24.53 -15.51 -40.63
C ASP A 226 23.82 -16.87 -40.48
N PRO A 227 23.07 -17.35 -41.49
CA PRO A 227 22.35 -18.61 -41.41
C PRO A 227 23.26 -19.85 -41.45
N ILE A 228 24.52 -19.71 -41.89
CA ILE A 228 25.46 -20.84 -41.94
C ILE A 228 26.07 -21.07 -40.56
N ARG A 229 26.49 -19.98 -39.90
CA ARG A 229 27.04 -20.02 -38.54
C ARG A 229 25.96 -20.05 -37.46
N ILE A 230 24.72 -19.66 -37.81
CA ILE A 230 23.59 -19.52 -36.89
C ILE A 230 23.93 -18.51 -35.77
N THR A 231 24.64 -17.45 -36.12
CA THR A 231 25.04 -16.37 -35.21
C THR A 231 24.74 -15.02 -35.84
N PHE A 232 24.56 -13.98 -35.02
CA PHE A 232 24.57 -12.62 -35.52
C PHE A 232 25.94 -12.26 -36.08
N VAL A 233 25.96 -11.47 -37.14
CA VAL A 233 27.20 -10.96 -37.78
C VAL A 233 27.89 -9.96 -36.85
N ASP A 234 27.09 -9.24 -36.06
CA ASP A 234 27.55 -8.31 -35.04
C ASP A 234 27.75 -9.04 -33.70
N GLU A 235 28.97 -8.98 -33.18
CA GLU A 235 29.39 -9.67 -31.96
C GLU A 235 28.70 -9.13 -30.71
N GLU A 236 28.39 -7.84 -30.65
CA GLU A 236 27.71 -7.24 -29.49
C GLU A 236 26.27 -7.74 -29.41
N ARG A 237 25.59 -7.77 -30.55
CA ARG A 237 24.22 -8.29 -30.67
C ARG A 237 24.13 -9.78 -30.35
N GLU A 238 25.14 -10.57 -30.74
CA GLU A 238 25.21 -12.00 -30.36
C GLU A 238 25.34 -12.17 -28.84
N LYS A 239 26.20 -11.37 -28.19
CA LYS A 239 26.34 -11.42 -26.72
C LYS A 239 25.04 -11.08 -26.01
N GLU A 240 24.34 -10.04 -26.44
CA GLU A 240 23.03 -9.69 -25.89
C GLU A 240 22.00 -10.81 -26.08
N PHE A 241 21.98 -11.42 -27.27
CA PHE A 241 21.09 -12.53 -27.56
C PHE A 241 21.37 -13.74 -26.64
N LEU A 242 22.64 -14.09 -26.45
CA LEU A 242 23.04 -15.19 -25.57
C LEU A 242 22.69 -14.91 -24.10
N GLN A 243 22.89 -13.68 -23.63
CA GLN A 243 22.48 -13.27 -22.28
C GLN A 243 20.97 -13.40 -22.10
N ARG A 244 20.18 -12.84 -23.02
CA ARG A 244 18.71 -12.95 -22.97
C ARG A 244 18.26 -14.40 -23.02
N ARG A 245 18.87 -15.22 -23.88
CA ARG A 245 18.56 -16.65 -23.97
C ARG A 245 18.84 -17.37 -22.65
N GLN A 246 19.94 -17.04 -21.97
CA GLN A 246 20.24 -17.61 -20.65
C GLN A 246 19.22 -17.18 -19.60
N GLU A 247 18.85 -15.90 -19.58
CA GLU A 247 17.80 -15.38 -18.69
C GLU A 247 16.46 -16.09 -18.95
N GLU A 248 16.06 -16.21 -20.21
CA GLU A 248 14.83 -16.92 -20.61
C GLU A 248 14.89 -18.40 -20.23
N GLN A 249 16.04 -19.08 -20.39
CA GLN A 249 16.21 -20.47 -19.95
C GLN A 249 16.06 -20.63 -18.44
N GLN A 250 16.54 -19.67 -17.65
CA GLN A 250 16.40 -19.68 -16.19
C GLN A 250 14.96 -19.45 -15.74
N ILE A 251 14.17 -18.72 -16.52
CA ILE A 251 12.76 -18.47 -16.24
C ILE A 251 11.89 -19.62 -16.77
N HIS A 252 12.29 -20.20 -17.90
CA HIS A 252 11.52 -21.22 -18.61
C HIS A 252 11.21 -22.42 -17.71
N GLY A 253 9.91 -22.68 -17.53
CA GLY A 253 9.41 -23.79 -16.72
C GLY A 253 9.06 -23.44 -15.27
N LYS A 254 9.50 -22.29 -14.73
CA LYS A 254 9.07 -21.83 -13.40
C LYS A 254 7.58 -21.52 -13.35
N ASP A 255 7.06 -20.89 -14.41
CA ASP A 255 5.64 -20.53 -14.54
C ASP A 255 4.72 -21.75 -14.68
N ARG A 256 5.26 -22.92 -15.06
CA ARG A 256 4.47 -24.15 -15.18
C ARG A 256 3.86 -24.54 -13.83
N VAL A 257 4.52 -24.21 -12.72
CA VAL A 257 3.99 -24.44 -11.37
C VAL A 257 2.75 -23.57 -11.10
N LEU A 258 2.70 -22.35 -11.65
CA LEU A 258 1.57 -21.44 -11.49
C LEU A 258 0.32 -21.87 -12.28
N VAL A 259 0.49 -22.72 -13.29
CA VAL A 259 -0.61 -23.30 -14.09
C VAL A 259 -1.21 -24.54 -13.41
N LEU A 260 -0.50 -25.15 -12.46
CA LEU A 260 -0.99 -26.34 -11.76
C LEU A 260 -2.29 -26.03 -11.00
N PRO A 261 -3.16 -27.03 -10.77
CA PRO A 261 -4.32 -26.85 -9.92
C PRO A 261 -3.93 -26.34 -8.52
N PRO A 262 -4.75 -25.51 -7.85
CA PRO A 262 -4.42 -24.95 -6.55
C PRO A 262 -4.00 -26.00 -5.51
N ARG A 263 -4.66 -27.17 -5.49
CA ARG A 263 -4.29 -28.28 -4.58
C ARG A 263 -2.82 -28.68 -4.70
N GLU A 264 -2.31 -28.69 -5.92
CA GLU A 264 -0.93 -29.05 -6.21
C GLU A 264 0.04 -27.89 -5.93
N GLN A 265 -0.36 -26.66 -6.25
CA GLN A 265 0.42 -25.47 -5.94
C GLN A 265 0.68 -25.28 -4.44
N PHE A 266 -0.34 -25.57 -3.62
CA PHE A 266 -0.30 -25.45 -2.17
C PHE A 266 0.11 -26.76 -1.47
N SER A 267 0.56 -27.77 -2.21
CA SER A 267 1.02 -29.02 -1.61
C SER A 267 2.31 -28.81 -0.83
N GLU A 268 2.47 -29.57 0.27
CA GLU A 268 3.59 -29.40 1.19
C GLU A 268 4.94 -29.52 0.49
N GLY A 269 5.10 -30.50 -0.41
CA GLY A 269 6.34 -30.68 -1.18
C GLY A 269 6.66 -29.58 -2.20
N ARG A 270 5.76 -28.62 -2.43
CA ARG A 270 5.96 -27.44 -3.30
C ARG A 270 6.16 -26.17 -2.49
N VAL A 271 5.61 -26.14 -1.28
CA VAL A 271 5.70 -24.99 -0.38
C VAL A 271 6.92 -25.10 0.54
N TYR A 272 7.29 -26.33 0.89
CA TYR A 272 8.29 -26.65 1.91
C TYR A 272 9.14 -27.85 1.48
N ASN A 273 10.44 -27.77 1.76
CA ASN A 273 11.35 -28.88 1.58
C ASN A 273 11.40 -29.72 2.86
N ILE A 274 10.86 -30.93 2.79
CA ILE A 274 10.74 -31.84 3.95
C ILE A 274 12.13 -32.29 4.46
N LEU A 275 13.15 -32.33 3.60
CA LEU A 275 14.48 -32.82 3.97
C LEU A 275 15.29 -31.76 4.74
N ASN A 276 15.35 -30.54 4.21
CA ASN A 276 16.18 -29.46 4.76
C ASN A 276 15.39 -28.52 5.67
N GLN A 277 14.08 -28.69 5.75
CA GLN A 277 13.18 -27.81 6.48
C GLN A 277 13.12 -26.36 5.96
N GLU A 278 13.55 -26.15 4.71
CA GLU A 278 13.57 -24.85 4.07
C GLU A 278 12.26 -24.55 3.37
N VAL A 279 11.85 -23.29 3.42
CA VAL A 279 10.64 -22.82 2.74
C VAL A 279 10.98 -22.57 1.27
N ILE A 280 10.33 -23.31 0.37
CA ILE A 280 10.51 -23.16 -1.08
C ILE A 280 9.73 -21.93 -1.55
N ASN A 281 8.47 -21.79 -1.11
CA ASN A 281 7.57 -20.71 -1.53
C ASN A 281 6.94 -20.01 -0.32
N PRO A 282 7.56 -18.92 0.20
CA PRO A 282 7.12 -18.26 1.43
C PRO A 282 5.74 -17.61 1.28
N ASP A 283 5.42 -17.07 0.11
CA ASP A 283 4.13 -16.42 -0.14
C ASP A 283 2.97 -17.42 -0.02
N LYS A 284 3.12 -18.59 -0.65
CA LYS A 284 2.12 -19.67 -0.61
C LYS A 284 1.99 -20.22 0.81
N LEU A 285 3.10 -20.39 1.54
CA LEU A 285 3.08 -20.79 2.94
C LEU A 285 2.31 -19.78 3.80
N ALA A 286 2.55 -18.48 3.62
CA ALA A 286 1.84 -17.42 4.33
C ALA A 286 0.34 -17.48 4.05
N THR A 287 -0.09 -17.76 2.81
CA THR A 287 -1.53 -17.90 2.52
C THR A 287 -2.17 -19.11 3.20
N ILE A 288 -1.48 -20.25 3.30
CA ILE A 288 -1.95 -21.44 4.01
C ILE A 288 -2.07 -21.11 5.50
N ASN A 289 -1.01 -20.56 6.10
CA ASN A 289 -0.99 -20.15 7.49
C ASN A 289 -2.11 -19.14 7.80
N ASN A 290 -2.32 -18.14 6.95
CA ASN A 290 -3.38 -17.16 7.12
C ASN A 290 -4.77 -17.79 7.04
N LYS A 291 -4.97 -18.78 6.17
CA LYS A 291 -6.23 -19.51 6.07
C LYS A 291 -6.50 -20.31 7.35
N ASP A 292 -5.50 -20.99 7.88
CA ASP A 292 -5.63 -21.78 9.11
C ASP A 292 -5.89 -20.87 10.32
N GLN A 293 -5.14 -19.77 10.43
CA GLN A 293 -5.32 -18.75 11.47
C GLN A 293 -6.67 -18.03 11.39
N ARG A 294 -7.32 -18.00 10.22
CA ARG A 294 -8.63 -17.34 10.06
C ARG A 294 -9.70 -17.95 10.97
N THR A 295 -9.70 -19.27 11.13
CA THR A 295 -10.67 -19.96 11.99
C THR A 295 -10.45 -19.61 13.46
N LEU A 296 -9.20 -19.66 13.92
CA LEU A 296 -8.79 -19.28 15.27
C LEU A 296 -9.11 -17.81 15.55
N ASN A 297 -8.82 -16.92 14.60
CA ASN A 297 -9.11 -15.50 14.73
C ASN A 297 -10.61 -15.23 14.80
N LYS A 298 -11.44 -15.98 14.07
CA LYS A 298 -12.90 -15.91 14.18
C LYS A 298 -13.37 -16.29 15.59
N ILE A 299 -12.86 -17.40 16.14
CA ILE A 299 -13.21 -17.87 17.49
C ILE A 299 -12.79 -16.84 18.55
N LYS A 300 -11.56 -16.33 18.46
CA LYS A 300 -11.02 -15.31 19.36
C LYS A 300 -11.86 -14.02 19.30
N LYS A 301 -12.21 -13.57 18.09
CA LYS A 301 -13.08 -12.41 17.88
C LYS A 301 -14.45 -12.61 18.54
N THR A 302 -15.11 -13.74 18.29
CA THR A 302 -16.44 -14.01 18.87
C THR A 302 -16.41 -14.09 20.40
N ALA A 303 -15.35 -14.68 20.96
CA ALA A 303 -15.18 -14.77 22.41
C ALA A 303 -14.99 -13.36 23.01
N PHE A 304 -14.18 -12.53 22.37
CA PHE A 304 -13.95 -11.15 22.78
C PHE A 304 -15.24 -10.30 22.69
N GLU A 305 -15.96 -10.37 21.57
CA GLU A 305 -17.23 -9.65 21.38
C GLU A 305 -18.28 -10.08 22.41
N THR A 306 -18.38 -11.38 22.69
CA THR A 306 -19.31 -11.90 23.71
C THR A 306 -18.96 -11.36 25.10
N ARG A 307 -17.67 -11.37 25.45
CA ARG A 307 -17.19 -10.80 26.72
C ARG A 307 -17.48 -9.31 26.81
N MET A 308 -17.19 -8.55 25.77
CA MET A 308 -17.46 -7.11 25.74
C MET A 308 -18.95 -6.79 25.81
N ARG A 309 -19.80 -7.60 25.17
CA ARG A 309 -21.25 -7.48 25.29
C ARG A 309 -21.72 -7.69 26.72
N GLN A 310 -21.27 -8.76 27.39
CA GLN A 310 -21.61 -9.02 28.79
C GLN A 310 -21.16 -7.87 29.71
N VAL A 311 -19.96 -7.32 29.49
CA VAL A 311 -19.48 -6.15 30.24
C VAL A 311 -20.38 -4.94 29.98
N GLY A 312 -20.76 -4.68 28.73
CA GLY A 312 -21.69 -3.60 28.39
C GLY A 312 -23.08 -3.79 29.02
N GLU A 313 -23.63 -5.00 28.97
CA GLU A 313 -24.92 -5.34 29.57
C GLU A 313 -24.89 -5.19 31.09
N THR A 314 -23.83 -5.63 31.75
CA THR A 314 -23.67 -5.47 33.21
C THR A 314 -23.51 -4.00 33.62
N GLN A 315 -22.77 -3.21 32.84
CA GLN A 315 -22.62 -1.78 33.07
C GLN A 315 -23.95 -1.04 32.84
N GLN A 316 -24.67 -1.35 31.77
CA GLN A 316 -25.99 -0.78 31.50
C GLN A 316 -26.98 -1.16 32.60
N ALA A 317 -27.02 -2.43 33.02
CA ALA A 317 -27.86 -2.88 34.12
C ALA A 317 -27.54 -2.11 35.41
N ARG A 318 -26.27 -1.96 35.77
CA ARG A 318 -25.82 -1.17 36.92
C ARG A 318 -26.26 0.30 36.81
N ASP A 319 -26.07 0.94 35.68
CA ASP A 319 -26.46 2.33 35.47
C ASP A 319 -27.97 2.52 35.55
N THR A 320 -28.75 1.59 35.00
CA THR A 320 -30.21 1.61 35.11
C THR A 320 -30.65 1.41 36.55
N ASP A 321 -30.02 0.49 37.29
CA ASP A 321 -30.30 0.23 38.70
C ASP A 321 -29.99 1.47 39.55
N LEU A 322 -28.83 2.10 39.36
CA LEU A 322 -28.47 3.34 40.03
C LEU A 322 -29.44 4.48 39.74
N ARG A 323 -29.94 4.60 38.49
CA ARG A 323 -30.91 5.63 38.11
C ARG A 323 -32.28 5.40 38.76
N LEU A 324 -32.78 4.17 38.76
CA LEU A 324 -34.05 3.82 39.39
C LEU A 324 -33.98 4.07 40.90
N ASN A 325 -32.87 3.69 41.53
CA ASN A 325 -32.65 3.83 42.97
C ASN A 325 -32.31 5.25 43.45
N ARG A 326 -32.35 6.27 42.58
CA ARG A 326 -32.33 7.67 43.02
C ARG A 326 -33.63 8.06 43.72
N PHE A 327 -34.74 7.45 43.33
CA PHE A 327 -36.04 7.69 43.95
C PHE A 327 -36.19 6.85 45.23
N ALA A 328 -36.99 7.35 46.17
CA ALA A 328 -37.30 6.61 47.40
C ALA A 328 -38.23 5.43 47.07
N HIS A 329 -37.86 4.22 47.52
CA HIS A 329 -38.64 3.00 47.30
C HIS A 329 -40.06 3.11 47.90
N GLU A 330 -40.21 3.81 49.02
CA GLU A 330 -41.47 3.99 49.75
C GLU A 330 -42.59 4.57 48.87
N ARG A 331 -42.25 5.49 47.94
CA ARG A 331 -43.21 6.06 46.99
C ARG A 331 -43.89 5.02 46.11
N HIS A 332 -43.23 3.90 45.84
CA HIS A 332 -43.78 2.81 45.03
C HIS A 332 -44.57 1.79 45.87
N THR A 333 -44.31 1.71 47.17
CA THR A 333 -45.04 0.80 48.07
C THR A 333 -46.29 1.46 48.65
N GLU A 334 -46.29 2.77 48.85
CA GLU A 334 -47.42 3.55 49.36
C GLU A 334 -48.70 3.34 48.55
N SER A 335 -48.62 3.27 47.22
CA SER A 335 -49.77 3.02 46.35
C SER A 335 -50.44 1.65 46.58
N HIS A 336 -49.74 0.72 47.25
CA HIS A 336 -50.21 -0.63 47.54
C HIS A 336 -50.50 -0.85 49.03
N ALA A 337 -50.26 0.14 49.89
CA ALA A 337 -50.35 0.01 51.34
C ALA A 337 -51.75 -0.39 51.83
N HIS A 338 -52.79 -0.01 51.10
CA HIS A 338 -54.18 -0.31 51.47
C HIS A 338 -54.62 -1.76 51.19
N GLY A 339 -53.83 -2.54 50.46
CA GLY A 339 -54.14 -3.94 50.12
C GLY A 339 -55.15 -4.13 48.97
N TYR A 340 -55.70 -3.04 48.43
CA TYR A 340 -56.55 -3.02 47.24
C TYR A 340 -56.28 -1.75 46.41
N ASP A 341 -56.67 -1.77 45.14
CA ASP A 341 -56.56 -0.62 44.24
C ASP A 341 -57.66 0.40 44.55
N VAL A 342 -57.28 1.61 44.91
CA VAL A 342 -58.21 2.68 45.32
C VAL A 342 -59.17 3.09 44.19
N LEU A 343 -58.78 2.93 42.92
CA LEU A 343 -59.61 3.33 41.78
C LEU A 343 -60.58 2.23 41.33
N SER A 344 -60.13 0.97 41.33
CA SER A 344 -60.93 -0.16 40.84
C SER A 344 -61.57 -0.99 41.95
N ASN A 345 -61.21 -0.72 43.20
CA ASN A 345 -61.59 -1.46 44.41
C ASN A 345 -61.27 -2.97 44.34
N GLN A 346 -60.36 -3.37 43.47
CA GLN A 346 -59.92 -4.77 43.36
C GLN A 346 -58.82 -5.05 44.39
N PRO A 347 -58.89 -6.19 45.12
CA PRO A 347 -57.85 -6.55 46.07
C PRO A 347 -56.54 -6.90 45.34
N TYR A 348 -55.39 -6.68 45.98
CA TYR A 348 -54.08 -7.12 45.46
C TYR A 348 -53.71 -8.55 45.89
N ALA A 349 -54.53 -9.18 46.73
CA ALA A 349 -54.36 -10.56 47.20
C ALA A 349 -55.70 -11.31 47.15
N GLY A 350 -55.66 -12.62 46.84
CA GLY A 350 -56.84 -13.48 46.74
C GLY A 350 -57.15 -14.00 45.34
N ARG A 351 -58.36 -14.54 45.15
CA ARG A 351 -58.78 -15.27 43.94
C ARG A 351 -58.95 -14.38 42.71
N ASP A 352 -59.43 -13.15 42.90
CA ASP A 352 -59.66 -12.15 41.84
C ASP A 352 -58.72 -10.96 41.99
N ALA A 353 -57.48 -11.23 42.42
CA ALA A 353 -56.52 -10.19 42.73
C ALA A 353 -55.94 -9.52 41.49
N LYS A 354 -55.81 -8.19 41.53
CA LYS A 354 -55.09 -7.43 40.50
C LYS A 354 -53.59 -7.72 40.60
N HIS A 355 -52.96 -8.01 39.47
CA HIS A 355 -51.53 -8.31 39.42
C HIS A 355 -50.69 -7.12 39.88
N LEU A 356 -49.96 -7.30 40.99
CA LEU A 356 -49.07 -6.29 41.56
C LEU A 356 -47.68 -6.39 40.92
N VAL A 357 -47.21 -5.31 40.31
CA VAL A 357 -45.85 -5.24 39.74
C VAL A 357 -44.89 -4.83 40.85
N HIS A 358 -43.94 -5.70 41.18
CA HIS A 358 -42.90 -5.35 42.15
C HIS A 358 -42.03 -4.20 41.61
N PRO A 359 -41.79 -3.16 42.43
CA PRO A 359 -40.95 -2.07 42.02
C PRO A 359 -39.51 -2.56 41.83
N ARG A 360 -38.82 -1.99 40.83
CA ARG A 360 -37.41 -2.26 40.56
C ARG A 360 -36.46 -1.49 41.49
N THR A 361 -37.00 -0.69 42.41
CA THR A 361 -36.24 0.06 43.41
C THR A 361 -35.93 -0.80 44.63
N HIS A 362 -34.82 -0.50 45.31
CA HIS A 362 -34.33 -1.22 46.48
C HIS A 362 -34.86 -0.58 47.77
N ALA A 363 -35.42 -1.41 48.65
CA ALA A 363 -35.83 -0.97 49.99
C ALA A 363 -34.61 -0.65 50.87
N ALA A 364 -34.81 0.16 51.91
CA ALA A 364 -33.79 0.32 52.94
C ALA A 364 -33.57 -1.02 53.67
N LEU A 365 -32.34 -1.27 54.08
CA LEU A 365 -32.01 -2.47 54.85
C LEU A 365 -32.78 -2.50 56.16
N THR A 366 -33.32 -3.67 56.52
CA THR A 366 -33.85 -3.84 57.87
C THR A 366 -32.68 -3.83 58.87
N PRO A 367 -32.91 -3.44 60.14
CA PRO A 367 -31.84 -3.43 61.16
C PRO A 367 -31.13 -4.78 61.29
N TRP A 368 -31.87 -5.88 61.16
CA TRP A 368 -31.33 -7.23 61.17
C TRP A 368 -30.45 -7.53 59.95
N GLN A 369 -30.89 -7.14 58.75
CA GLN A 369 -30.09 -7.30 57.53
C GLN A 369 -28.85 -6.40 57.51
N ALA A 370 -28.91 -5.21 58.11
CA ALA A 370 -27.77 -4.32 58.28
C ALA A 370 -26.69 -4.95 59.17
N ILE A 371 -27.10 -5.63 60.25
CA ILE A 371 -26.20 -6.37 61.15
C ILE A 371 -25.55 -7.56 60.43
N GLU A 372 -26.31 -8.36 59.67
CA GLU A 372 -25.78 -9.52 58.94
C GLU A 372 -24.82 -9.14 57.80
N SER A 373 -25.10 -8.03 57.11
CA SER A 373 -24.28 -7.56 55.99
C SER A 373 -23.11 -6.67 56.41
N GLY A 374 -23.09 -6.19 57.66
CA GLY A 374 -22.11 -5.19 58.13
C GLY A 374 -22.24 -3.83 57.44
N LEU A 375 -23.33 -3.58 56.72
CA LEU A 375 -23.62 -2.34 56.01
C LEU A 375 -24.47 -1.42 56.89
N LEU A 376 -24.26 -0.10 56.79
CA LEU A 376 -25.12 0.88 57.46
C LEU A 376 -26.58 0.75 56.99
N VAL A 377 -27.55 0.99 57.88
CA VAL A 377 -29.00 0.92 57.62
C VAL A 377 -29.44 1.79 56.42
N ASN A 378 -28.73 2.89 56.16
CA ASN A 378 -28.98 3.77 55.03
C ASN A 378 -28.61 3.17 53.66
N ASN A 379 -27.89 2.05 53.63
CA ASN A 379 -27.60 1.35 52.39
C ASN A 379 -28.86 0.62 51.90
N ARG A 380 -29.14 0.79 50.61
CA ARG A 380 -30.26 0.11 49.95
C ARG A 380 -29.72 -1.14 49.29
N VAL A 381 -30.35 -2.28 49.55
CA VAL A 381 -29.95 -3.56 48.97
C VAL A 381 -31.11 -4.08 48.15
N ALA A 382 -30.79 -4.67 47.00
CA ALA A 382 -31.79 -5.29 46.16
C ALA A 382 -32.60 -6.28 46.99
N PRO A 383 -33.95 -6.22 46.94
CA PRO A 383 -34.73 -7.27 47.57
C PRO A 383 -34.23 -8.58 46.97
N ASN A 384 -33.86 -9.53 47.84
CA ASN A 384 -33.54 -10.88 47.40
C ASN A 384 -34.73 -11.33 46.56
N SER A 385 -34.57 -11.36 45.24
CA SER A 385 -35.57 -11.91 44.34
C SER A 385 -35.91 -13.28 44.93
N PRO A 386 -37.18 -13.60 45.23
CA PRO A 386 -37.51 -14.93 45.70
C PRO A 386 -36.90 -15.86 44.68
N THR A 387 -35.95 -16.67 45.12
CA THR A 387 -35.27 -17.67 44.30
C THR A 387 -36.38 -18.37 43.55
N ARG A 388 -36.59 -18.01 42.28
CA ARG A 388 -37.42 -18.80 41.39
C ARG A 388 -36.67 -20.11 41.40
N ALA A 389 -37.22 -21.07 42.14
CA ALA A 389 -36.68 -22.41 42.26
C ALA A 389 -36.24 -22.77 40.85
N ARG A 390 -34.93 -22.92 40.68
CA ARG A 390 -34.34 -23.39 39.44
C ARG A 390 -35.10 -24.66 39.15
N ALA A 391 -35.99 -24.61 38.15
CA ALA A 391 -36.74 -25.77 37.74
C ALA A 391 -35.71 -26.88 37.54
N PRO A 392 -35.91 -28.09 38.10
CA PRO A 392 -35.01 -29.19 37.82
C PRO A 392 -34.95 -29.30 36.31
N SER A 393 -33.75 -29.08 35.76
CA SER A 393 -33.50 -29.31 34.35
C SER A 393 -33.90 -30.75 34.08
N THR A 394 -35.06 -30.92 33.46
CA THR A 394 -35.49 -32.18 32.88
C THR A 394 -34.32 -32.66 32.04
N SER A 395 -33.75 -33.79 32.45
CA SER A 395 -32.77 -34.55 31.71
C SER A 395 -33.32 -34.81 30.31
N GLN A 396 -32.97 -33.94 29.36
CA GLN A 396 -33.10 -34.27 27.96
C GLN A 396 -32.06 -35.34 27.68
N THR A 397 -32.58 -36.52 27.41
CA THR A 397 -31.91 -37.68 26.84
C THR A 397 -31.08 -37.24 25.63
N SER A 398 -29.78 -36.99 25.83
CA SER A 398 -28.84 -36.90 24.72
C SER A 398 -28.64 -38.31 24.18
N ARG A 399 -29.24 -38.59 23.02
CA ARG A 399 -28.86 -39.71 22.15
C ARG A 399 -27.34 -39.67 21.97
N ALA A 400 -26.67 -40.67 22.50
CA ALA A 400 -25.25 -40.90 22.28
C ALA A 400 -25.01 -41.19 20.79
N VAL A 401 -24.20 -40.34 20.15
CA VAL A 401 -23.50 -40.68 18.91
C VAL A 401 -22.08 -41.08 19.35
N PRO A 402 -21.60 -42.28 18.99
CA PRO A 402 -20.32 -42.77 19.48
C PRO A 402 -19.16 -42.03 18.79
N LYS A 403 -18.20 -41.55 19.58
CA LYS A 403 -16.86 -41.20 19.09
C LYS A 403 -15.94 -42.42 19.25
N PRO A 404 -15.06 -42.69 18.27
CA PRO A 404 -14.18 -43.84 18.31
C PRO A 404 -13.05 -43.67 19.33
N ASP A 405 -12.69 -44.81 19.90
CA ASP A 405 -11.61 -45.06 20.83
C ASP A 405 -10.25 -44.70 20.21
N VAL A 406 -9.47 -43.85 20.89
CA VAL A 406 -8.04 -43.71 20.65
C VAL A 406 -7.34 -43.81 22.00
N LEU A 407 -6.66 -44.93 22.18
CA LEU A 407 -5.81 -45.28 23.31
C LEU A 407 -4.74 -44.22 23.55
N THR A 408 -4.81 -43.56 24.70
CA THR A 408 -3.69 -42.78 25.25
C THR A 408 -2.84 -43.71 26.10
N VAL A 409 -1.62 -43.99 25.65
CA VAL A 409 -0.61 -44.73 26.43
C VAL A 409 0.00 -43.78 27.45
N ASP A 410 -0.25 -44.02 28.73
CA ASP A 410 0.45 -43.36 29.83
C ASP A 410 1.91 -43.82 29.87
N LYS A 411 2.85 -42.86 29.81
CA LYS A 411 4.24 -43.06 30.20
C LYS A 411 4.60 -42.03 31.27
N SER A 412 4.85 -42.54 32.47
CA SER A 412 5.44 -41.83 33.60
C SER A 412 6.87 -41.37 33.29
N PRO A 413 7.31 -40.20 33.77
CA PRO A 413 8.70 -39.76 33.62
C PRO A 413 9.54 -40.14 34.85
N THR A 414 10.49 -41.06 34.64
CA THR A 414 11.68 -41.22 35.48
C THR A 414 12.74 -40.23 35.01
N THR A 415 13.29 -39.43 35.93
CA THR A 415 14.43 -38.51 35.71
C THR A 415 15.73 -39.33 35.69
N PRO A 416 16.76 -38.97 34.90
CA PRO A 416 17.86 -38.19 35.49
C PRO A 416 18.48 -37.10 34.59
N GLN A 417 18.95 -36.07 35.30
CA GLN A 417 19.99 -35.06 35.03
C GLN A 417 20.74 -35.04 33.68
N GLY A 418 20.81 -33.83 33.10
CA GLY A 418 21.83 -33.44 32.12
C GLY A 418 21.85 -31.91 31.96
N LEU A 419 22.93 -31.28 32.44
CA LEU A 419 23.19 -29.84 32.35
C LEU A 419 23.17 -29.32 30.90
N ARG A 420 22.43 -28.23 30.63
CA ARG A 420 22.95 -27.11 29.83
C ARG A 420 22.11 -25.84 30.00
N GLN A 421 22.85 -24.75 30.13
CA GLN A 421 22.46 -23.41 30.52
C GLN A 421 21.61 -22.71 29.44
N SER A 422 20.64 -21.91 29.88
CA SER A 422 19.89 -20.97 29.07
C SER A 422 20.52 -19.57 29.16
N PRO A 423 20.53 -18.79 28.05
CA PRO A 423 20.55 -17.34 28.14
C PRO A 423 19.12 -16.81 28.04
N THR A 424 18.74 -16.09 29.09
CA THR A 424 17.62 -15.15 29.16
C THR A 424 17.75 -14.08 28.09
N THR A 425 16.70 -13.87 27.30
CA THR A 425 16.49 -12.60 26.59
C THR A 425 15.04 -12.19 26.77
N SER A 426 14.85 -11.18 27.62
CA SER A 426 13.62 -10.40 27.70
C SER A 426 13.48 -9.60 26.41
N MET A 427 12.39 -9.78 25.68
CA MET A 427 11.92 -8.77 24.74
C MET A 427 10.46 -8.47 24.99
N GLN A 428 10.23 -7.18 25.18
CA GLN A 428 8.99 -6.52 25.51
C GLN A 428 8.03 -6.60 24.32
N ASP A 429 6.77 -6.89 24.63
CA ASP A 429 5.64 -6.72 23.74
C ASP A 429 5.53 -5.26 23.28
N GLN A 430 5.64 -5.02 21.96
CA GLN A 430 5.06 -3.84 21.32
C GLN A 430 4.08 -4.28 20.23
N VAL A 431 2.79 -4.19 20.57
CA VAL A 431 1.67 -4.29 19.66
C VAL A 431 1.63 -3.04 18.79
N ARG A 432 2.01 -3.16 17.51
CA ARG A 432 1.75 -2.13 16.48
C ARG A 432 0.39 -2.40 15.83
N THR A 433 -0.60 -1.56 16.13
CA THR A 433 -1.82 -1.45 15.34
C THR A 433 -1.56 -0.58 14.12
N GLY A 434 -1.85 -1.11 12.93
CA GLY A 434 -1.68 -0.43 11.66
C GLY A 434 -2.69 0.69 11.44
N GLY A 435 -2.18 1.85 11.00
CA GLY A 435 -2.97 2.94 10.46
C GLY A 435 -3.22 2.72 8.97
N PHE A 436 -4.48 2.84 8.57
CA PHE A 436 -4.89 2.99 7.17
C PHE A 436 -4.46 4.38 6.67
N GLY A 437 -3.66 4.40 5.61
CA GLY A 437 -3.30 5.61 4.86
C GLY A 437 -4.23 5.79 3.66
N ALA A 438 -4.64 7.04 3.47
CA ALA A 438 -5.37 7.58 2.33
C ALA A 438 -4.53 7.61 1.04
#